data_AF-A0A7J3NV23-F1
#
_entry.id   AF-A0A7J3NV23-F1
#
_cell.length_a   1.000
_cell.length_b   1.000
_cell.length_c   1.000
_cell.angle_alpha   90.00
_cell.angle_beta   90.00
_cell.angle_gamma   90.00
#
_symmetry.space_group_name_H-M   'P 1'
#
loop_
_entity.id
_entity.type
_entity.pdbx_description
1 polymer ?
#
loop_
_entity_poly.entity_id
_entity_poly.type
_entity_poly.pdbx_seq_one_letter_code
_entity_poly.pdbx_strand_id
1 'polypeptide(L)'
;MPTAKHQLKSLWHNGVYVPRYDYKGLSIKVDGHRIKLSPRTEQMAIAFAKKLQSKSPPDKVFYKNFMQDFLQRLKDENPQLDFLEEVFEKHLRNIEEDDFDPLAVVKSEVDFSEILEYLEQEKLKKEKMTKQEKKKLANKKKAEREALKKKYGYAIVDGKKVEIANWTVEPSCLFMGRGDHPRRGRWKEGPQENDITLNLSPDAPRPEGEWKEIVWEPDKMYIAKWRDKLTGKMKYVWFSDSAFLKQKRDREKYDKAAKLGKIIPKIEAHIMKNLEAKDEERRKIATVCWLIFALNMRVGDEKDPGEANTVGAITLRPEHIKIEGDTIHFDFYGKDYVRWQKSIKAPLAVIRNIQHYASTCKEYLFEGINSKKVSKFLSEKMKGLTAKVFRTWRTTEAVKQYLEKCNVGKDDEEYVKQFHAKMANLEGAKVANHKRKVPDNFEERLAKKEEKLKKLMQQLEEKRKRGKNVDNLLKRIEKAKLEITLMKETKEWNLSTSLRSYIDPRVYAEWAAKVEFNIEKLYPKSLRKKFKWALEKLLKKFRIKE
;
A
#
# COMPACT_ATOMS: atom_id res chain seq x y z
N MET A 1 -1.61 10.49 -31.89
CA MET A 1 -1.22 11.54 -30.92
C MET A 1 -1.17 10.95 -29.52
N PRO A 2 -0.34 11.43 -28.57
CA PRO A 2 -0.56 11.09 -27.16
C PRO A 2 -1.98 11.53 -26.83
N THR A 3 -2.82 10.63 -26.30
CA THR A 3 -4.16 10.98 -25.79
C THR A 3 -4.01 12.21 -24.90
N ALA A 4 -4.57 13.34 -25.33
CA ALA A 4 -4.51 14.59 -24.58
C ALA A 4 -4.91 14.28 -23.14
N LYS A 5 -3.99 14.50 -22.20
CA LYS A 5 -4.30 14.36 -20.78
C LYS A 5 -5.48 15.28 -20.51
N HIS A 6 -6.51 14.78 -19.83
CA HIS A 6 -7.67 15.61 -19.45
C HIS A 6 -7.17 16.89 -18.80
N GLN A 7 -7.49 18.03 -19.42
CA GLN A 7 -7.26 19.35 -18.86
C GLN A 7 -8.53 19.78 -18.13
N LEU A 8 -8.37 20.16 -16.87
CA LEU A 8 -9.44 20.75 -16.06
C LEU A 8 -9.80 22.11 -16.66
N LYS A 9 -11.10 22.36 -16.81
CA LYS A 9 -11.64 23.67 -17.17
C LYS A 9 -11.83 24.52 -15.94
N SER A 10 -12.29 23.92 -14.83
CA SER A 10 -12.41 24.59 -13.54
C SER A 10 -12.20 23.63 -12.36
N LEU A 11 -11.69 24.15 -11.24
CA LEU A 11 -11.38 23.47 -10.00
C LEU A 11 -11.57 24.41 -8.82
N TRP A 12 -12.63 24.20 -8.05
CA TRP A 12 -12.94 24.95 -6.83
C TRP A 12 -12.93 24.02 -5.61
N HIS A 13 -12.24 24.37 -4.53
CA HIS A 13 -12.24 23.63 -3.27
C HIS A 13 -11.80 24.53 -2.11
N ASN A 14 -12.10 24.15 -0.87
CA ASN A 14 -11.79 24.95 0.33
C ASN A 14 -10.40 24.64 0.93
N GLY A 15 -9.39 24.39 0.10
CA GLY A 15 -8.07 23.93 0.58
C GLY A 15 -8.08 22.52 1.19
N VAL A 16 -7.23 22.29 2.19
CA VAL A 16 -7.07 21.01 2.92
C VAL A 16 -7.06 21.25 4.42
N TYR A 17 -7.41 20.24 5.22
CA TYR A 17 -7.38 20.35 6.67
C TYR A 17 -6.00 20.00 7.23
N VAL A 18 -5.38 20.93 7.96
CA VAL A 18 -4.14 20.75 8.72
C VAL A 18 -4.45 20.46 10.20
N PRO A 19 -4.27 19.22 10.69
CA PRO A 19 -4.53 18.90 12.08
C PRO A 19 -3.58 19.65 13.02
N ARG A 20 -4.14 20.32 14.03
CA ARG A 20 -3.36 20.91 15.12
C ARG A 20 -3.11 19.88 16.21
N TYR A 21 -1.93 19.93 16.81
CA TYR A 21 -1.60 19.11 17.97
C TYR A 21 -2.27 19.69 19.23
N ASP A 22 -2.73 18.79 20.10
CA ASP A 22 -3.43 19.12 21.35
C ASP A 22 -2.43 19.05 22.51
N TYR A 23 -1.75 20.17 22.76
CA TYR A 23 -0.66 20.30 23.73
C TYR A 23 -1.13 20.13 25.17
N LYS A 24 -0.36 19.37 25.97
CA LYS A 24 -0.68 18.97 27.34
C LYS A 24 0.17 19.64 28.41
N GLY A 25 1.32 20.21 28.04
CA GLY A 25 2.22 20.86 28.98
C GLY A 25 3.10 19.88 29.77
N LEU A 26 3.37 18.71 29.22
CA LEU A 26 4.16 17.65 29.86
C LEU A 26 5.65 17.99 29.87
N SER A 27 6.37 17.36 30.80
CA SER A 27 7.82 17.45 30.94
C SER A 27 8.49 16.08 30.82
N ILE A 28 9.81 16.10 30.67
CA ILE A 28 10.69 14.93 30.84
C ILE A 28 11.82 15.31 31.80
N LYS A 29 12.63 14.33 32.21
CA LYS A 29 13.94 14.63 32.80
C LYS A 29 15.05 14.21 31.86
N VAL A 30 16.09 15.02 31.76
CA VAL A 30 17.32 14.71 31.04
C VAL A 30 18.47 14.92 32.01
N ASP A 31 19.23 13.85 32.28
CA ASP A 31 20.30 13.85 33.28
C ASP A 31 19.83 14.43 34.65
N GLY A 32 18.67 13.98 35.13
CA GLY A 32 18.04 14.47 36.36
C GLY A 32 17.34 15.83 36.27
N HIS A 33 17.64 16.65 35.27
CA HIS A 33 17.07 17.99 35.11
C HIS A 33 15.69 17.92 34.44
N ARG A 34 14.67 18.51 35.07
CA ARG A 34 13.31 18.56 34.51
C ARG A 34 13.22 19.62 33.42
N ILE A 35 12.76 19.23 32.23
CA ILE A 35 12.60 20.09 31.07
C ILE A 35 11.13 20.06 30.62
N LYS A 36 10.51 21.24 30.55
CA LYS A 36 9.15 21.39 30.00
C LYS A 36 9.20 21.29 28.48
N LEU A 37 8.39 20.41 27.90
CA LEU A 37 8.39 20.20 26.46
C LEU A 37 7.56 21.27 25.73
N SER A 38 8.00 21.66 24.54
CA SER A 38 7.19 22.44 23.61
C SER A 38 6.10 21.56 22.99
N PRO A 39 5.09 22.12 22.29
CA PRO A 39 4.12 21.31 21.54
C PRO A 39 4.77 20.31 20.58
N ARG A 40 5.91 20.66 19.97
CA ARG A 40 6.61 19.81 19.00
C ARG A 40 7.33 18.66 19.70
N THR A 41 8.13 18.95 20.70
CA THR A 41 8.89 17.93 21.44
C THR A 41 7.99 17.06 22.30
N GLU A 42 6.87 17.58 22.83
CA GLU A 42 5.84 16.77 23.49
C GLU A 42 5.20 15.76 22.52
N GLN A 43 4.86 16.19 21.30
CA GLN A 43 4.31 15.29 20.28
C GLN A 43 5.29 14.18 19.91
N MET A 44 6.58 14.48 19.82
CA MET A 44 7.67 13.51 19.59
C MET A 44 7.74 12.49 20.73
N ALA A 45 7.82 12.96 21.98
CA ALA A 45 7.91 12.13 23.17
C ALA A 45 6.70 11.20 23.31
N ILE A 46 5.47 11.72 23.12
CA ILE A 46 4.25 10.90 23.16
C ILE A 46 4.25 9.83 22.05
N ALA A 47 4.68 10.18 20.83
CA ALA A 47 4.72 9.23 19.73
C ALA A 47 5.70 8.09 20.01
N PHE A 48 6.86 8.40 20.61
CA PHE A 48 7.88 7.43 20.97
C PHE A 48 7.47 6.56 22.16
N ALA A 49 6.91 7.14 23.22
CA ALA A 49 6.39 6.40 24.36
C ALA A 49 5.33 5.36 23.93
N LYS A 50 4.42 5.73 23.01
CA LYS A 50 3.47 4.77 22.42
C LYS A 50 4.15 3.66 21.61
N LYS A 51 5.27 3.96 20.95
CA LYS A 51 6.04 2.98 20.18
C LYS A 51 6.77 2.00 21.10
N LEU A 52 7.32 2.46 22.24
CA LEU A 52 7.91 1.62 23.28
C LEU A 52 6.91 0.58 23.81
N GLN A 53 5.65 0.98 24.03
CA GLN A 53 4.59 0.10 24.53
C GLN A 53 3.91 -0.77 23.45
N SER A 54 4.38 -0.71 22.19
CA SER A 54 3.73 -1.43 21.09
C SER A 54 4.18 -2.89 20.99
N LYS A 55 3.40 -3.73 20.29
CA LYS A 55 3.74 -5.15 20.05
C LYS A 55 5.05 -5.38 19.28
N SER A 56 5.56 -4.33 18.62
CA SER A 56 6.82 -4.34 17.91
C SER A 56 7.58 -3.11 18.41
N PRO A 57 8.30 -3.20 19.53
CA PRO A 57 9.08 -2.09 20.07
C PRO A 57 10.14 -1.59 19.07
N PRO A 58 10.70 -0.38 19.25
CA PRO A 58 11.75 0.13 18.37
C PRO A 58 12.99 -0.77 18.41
N ASP A 59 13.59 -1.02 17.24
CA ASP A 59 14.90 -1.67 17.12
C ASP A 59 16.02 -0.63 17.23
N LYS A 60 17.29 -1.08 17.22
CA LYS A 60 18.47 -0.21 17.35
C LYS A 60 18.44 0.98 16.37
N VAL A 61 18.16 0.74 15.09
CA VAL A 61 18.09 1.80 14.06
C VAL A 61 16.96 2.79 14.35
N PHE A 62 15.76 2.29 14.69
CA PHE A 62 14.62 3.15 14.99
C PHE A 62 14.90 4.03 16.19
N TYR A 63 15.46 3.44 17.23
CA TYR A 63 15.81 4.14 18.45
C TYR A 63 16.84 5.23 18.21
N LYS A 64 17.99 4.88 17.61
CA LYS A 64 19.09 5.81 17.26
C LYS A 64 18.54 7.06 16.57
N ASN A 65 17.78 6.84 15.51
CA ASN A 65 17.23 7.90 14.69
C ASN A 65 16.25 8.79 15.46
N PHE A 66 15.41 8.22 16.31
CA PHE A 66 14.48 9.01 17.11
C PHE A 66 15.22 9.89 18.10
N MET A 67 16.13 9.30 18.90
CA MET A 67 16.82 10.03 19.96
C MET A 67 17.68 11.15 19.40
N GLN A 68 18.37 10.90 18.28
CA GLN A 68 19.12 11.93 17.59
C GLN A 68 18.23 13.12 17.18
N ASP A 69 17.07 12.87 16.55
CA ASP A 69 16.13 13.93 16.18
C ASP A 69 15.53 14.64 17.41
N PHE A 70 15.24 13.88 18.47
CA PHE A 70 14.59 14.38 19.68
C PHE A 70 15.52 15.27 20.51
N LEU A 71 16.73 14.80 20.81
CA LEU A 71 17.71 15.54 21.59
C LEU A 71 18.20 16.78 20.83
N GLN A 72 18.47 16.68 19.53
CA GLN A 72 18.79 17.84 18.71
C GLN A 72 17.69 18.89 18.79
N ARG A 73 16.43 18.47 18.67
CA ARG A 73 15.32 19.42 18.74
C ARG A 73 15.13 20.02 20.13
N LEU A 74 15.36 19.23 21.17
CA LEU A 74 15.30 19.69 22.56
C LEU A 74 16.36 20.75 22.84
N LYS A 75 17.59 20.54 22.34
CA LYS A 75 18.68 21.53 22.35
C LYS A 75 18.29 22.81 21.62
N ASP A 76 17.82 22.71 20.37
CA ASP A 76 17.43 23.88 19.56
C ASP A 76 16.33 24.73 20.23
N GLU A 77 15.41 24.10 20.96
CA GLU A 77 14.31 24.76 21.66
C GLU A 77 14.71 25.31 23.03
N ASN A 78 15.87 24.90 23.56
CA ASN A 78 16.36 25.29 24.87
C ASN A 78 17.87 25.67 24.79
N PRO A 79 18.25 26.67 23.97
CA PRO A 79 19.64 27.04 23.77
C PRO A 79 20.35 27.52 25.05
N GLN A 80 19.59 27.87 26.09
CA GLN A 80 20.09 28.27 27.41
C GLN A 80 20.52 27.09 28.32
N LEU A 81 20.31 25.84 27.89
CA LEU A 81 20.60 24.64 28.68
C LEU A 81 21.84 23.92 28.13
N ASP A 82 23.03 24.42 28.49
CA ASP A 82 24.32 23.95 27.93
C ASP A 82 24.57 22.44 28.13
N PHE A 83 24.09 21.86 29.24
CA PHE A 83 24.23 20.43 29.52
C PHE A 83 23.56 19.52 28.46
N LEU A 84 22.59 20.04 27.70
CA LEU A 84 21.96 19.27 26.61
C LEU A 84 22.96 18.94 25.50
N GLU A 85 23.99 19.77 25.30
CA GLU A 85 25.04 19.48 24.33
C GLU A 85 25.88 18.29 24.78
N GLU A 86 26.29 18.27 26.04
CA GLU A 86 27.05 17.17 26.62
C GLU A 86 26.27 15.86 26.55
N VAL A 87 24.97 15.90 26.86
CA VAL A 87 24.08 14.74 26.75
C VAL A 87 23.94 14.28 25.30
N PHE A 88 23.78 15.21 24.34
CA PHE A 88 23.67 14.87 22.93
C PHE A 88 24.95 14.18 22.41
N GLU A 89 26.12 14.75 22.70
CA GLU A 89 27.42 14.19 22.30
C GLU A 89 27.70 12.85 22.98
N LYS A 90 27.40 12.73 24.27
CA LYS A 90 27.48 11.45 25.00
C LYS A 90 26.58 10.39 24.36
N HIS A 91 25.35 10.77 24.01
CA HIS A 91 24.41 9.87 23.36
C HIS A 91 24.93 9.39 22.00
N LEU A 92 25.47 10.29 21.19
CA LEU A 92 26.05 9.94 19.88
C LEU A 92 27.20 8.94 20.01
N ARG A 93 28.13 9.16 20.95
CA ARG A 93 29.23 8.21 21.22
C ARG A 93 28.72 6.83 21.61
N ASN A 94 27.77 6.75 22.55
CA ASN A 94 27.24 5.48 23.05
C ASN A 94 26.53 4.66 21.95
N ILE A 95 25.92 5.31 20.96
CA ILE A 95 25.22 4.61 19.87
C ILE A 95 26.19 4.00 18.85
N GLU A 96 27.46 4.42 18.82
CA GLU A 96 28.47 3.87 17.92
C GLU A 96 29.12 2.59 18.46
N GLU A 97 28.83 2.22 19.71
CA GLU A 97 29.31 0.98 20.32
C GLU A 97 28.47 -0.25 19.86
N ASP A 98 29.15 -1.35 19.50
CA ASP A 98 28.51 -2.56 18.96
C ASP A 98 27.51 -3.22 19.93
N ASP A 99 27.79 -3.15 21.23
CA ASP A 99 26.98 -3.72 22.32
C ASP A 99 25.90 -2.78 22.90
N PHE A 100 25.59 -1.68 22.20
CA PHE A 100 24.56 -0.73 22.61
C PHE A 100 23.21 -1.41 22.90
N ASP A 101 22.75 -1.32 24.16
CA ASP A 101 21.36 -1.57 24.57
C ASP A 101 20.59 -0.23 24.62
N PRO A 102 19.76 0.05 23.60
CA PRO A 102 18.93 1.25 23.55
C PRO A 102 18.12 1.50 24.82
N LEU A 103 17.57 0.46 25.44
CA LEU A 103 16.64 0.60 26.55
C LEU A 103 17.34 0.89 27.88
N ALA A 104 18.56 0.37 28.06
CA ALA A 104 19.38 0.68 29.23
C ALA A 104 19.84 2.15 29.21
N VAL A 105 20.29 2.64 28.05
CA VAL A 105 20.79 4.02 27.88
C VAL A 105 19.68 5.08 28.04
N VAL A 106 18.44 4.82 27.58
CA VAL A 106 17.29 5.73 27.88
C VAL A 106 17.15 5.90 29.39
N LYS A 107 17.06 4.77 30.11
CA LYS A 107 16.69 4.79 31.53
C LYS A 107 17.70 5.58 32.35
N SER A 108 18.96 5.66 31.89
CA SER A 108 20.01 6.43 32.54
C SER A 108 20.06 7.91 32.12
N GLU A 109 19.68 8.27 30.88
CA GLU A 109 19.90 9.63 30.35
C GLU A 109 18.62 10.46 30.18
N VAL A 110 17.53 9.83 29.73
CA VAL A 110 16.26 10.53 29.39
C VAL A 110 15.07 9.80 30.00
N ASP A 111 14.43 10.44 30.97
CA ASP A 111 13.28 9.91 31.69
C ASP A 111 11.95 10.37 31.07
N PHE A 112 11.24 9.41 30.44
CA PHE A 112 9.90 9.60 29.87
C PHE A 112 8.76 9.25 30.85
N SER A 113 9.02 9.07 32.15
CA SER A 113 8.03 8.57 33.12
C SER A 113 6.76 9.43 33.17
N GLU A 114 6.86 10.76 33.17
CA GLU A 114 5.68 11.65 33.15
C GLU A 114 4.80 11.42 31.90
N ILE A 115 5.42 11.16 30.74
CA ILE A 115 4.72 10.85 29.49
C ILE A 115 4.05 9.47 29.57
N LEU A 116 4.74 8.48 30.12
CA LEU A 116 4.22 7.11 30.27
C LEU A 116 3.05 7.06 31.25
N GLU A 117 3.16 7.78 32.38
CA GLU A 117 2.09 7.94 33.35
C GLU A 117 0.86 8.60 32.72
N TYR A 118 1.05 9.68 31.95
CA TYR A 118 -0.03 10.32 31.20
C TYR A 118 -0.74 9.33 30.27
N LEU A 119 0.01 8.52 29.52
CA LEU A 119 -0.56 7.53 28.61
C LEU A 119 -1.34 6.43 29.33
N GLU A 120 -0.84 5.95 30.47
CA GLU A 120 -1.54 4.96 31.28
C GLU A 120 -2.82 5.54 31.89
N GLN A 121 -2.78 6.78 32.39
CA GLN A 121 -3.98 7.46 32.87
C GLN A 121 -5.04 7.62 31.76
N GLU A 122 -4.64 7.97 30.53
CA GLU A 122 -5.55 8.06 29.38
C GLU A 122 -6.16 6.70 28.99
N LYS A 123 -5.38 5.63 29.13
CA LYS A 123 -5.84 4.26 28.91
C LYS A 123 -6.84 3.84 29.99
N LEU A 124 -6.52 4.04 31.26
CA LEU A 124 -7.41 3.74 32.40
C LEU A 124 -8.71 4.54 32.34
N LYS A 125 -8.66 5.83 31.97
CA LYS A 125 -9.87 6.64 31.71
C LYS A 125 -10.74 6.01 30.63
N LYS A 126 -10.14 5.50 29.54
CA LYS A 126 -10.89 4.84 28.46
C LYS A 126 -11.48 3.50 28.87
N GLU A 127 -10.80 2.76 29.71
CA GLU A 127 -11.30 1.48 30.24
C GLU A 127 -12.48 1.71 31.17
N LYS A 128 -12.37 2.67 32.10
CA LYS A 128 -13.41 3.07 33.05
C LYS A 128 -14.65 3.70 32.40
N MET A 129 -14.53 4.27 31.20
CA MET A 129 -15.69 4.85 30.50
C MET A 129 -16.79 3.81 30.25
N THR A 130 -18.01 4.17 30.62
CA THR A 130 -19.22 3.39 30.35
C THR A 130 -19.50 3.27 28.85
N LYS A 131 -20.34 2.30 28.47
CA LYS A 131 -20.78 2.13 27.08
C LYS A 131 -21.50 3.39 26.55
N GLN A 132 -22.23 4.09 27.41
CA GLN A 132 -22.94 5.33 27.05
C GLN A 132 -21.97 6.49 26.78
N GLU A 133 -20.97 6.70 27.65
CA GLU A 133 -19.94 7.74 27.45
C GLU A 133 -19.10 7.48 26.19
N LYS A 134 -18.68 6.22 25.98
CA LYS A 134 -17.98 5.80 24.75
C LYS A 134 -18.79 6.15 23.50
N LYS A 135 -20.11 5.91 23.53
CA LYS A 135 -21.04 6.25 22.44
C LYS A 135 -21.14 7.77 22.24
N LYS A 136 -21.27 8.56 23.32
CA LYS A 136 -21.35 10.02 23.28
C LYS A 136 -20.06 10.62 22.66
N LEU A 137 -18.89 10.17 23.11
CA LEU A 137 -17.60 10.61 22.58
C LEU A 137 -17.42 10.23 21.10
N ALA A 138 -17.81 9.02 20.72
CA ALA A 138 -17.76 8.58 19.32
C ALA A 138 -18.67 9.43 18.41
N ASN A 139 -19.88 9.76 18.88
CA ASN A 139 -20.80 10.63 18.16
C ASN A 139 -20.26 12.06 18.00
N LYS A 140 -19.67 12.64 19.06
CA LYS A 140 -19.02 13.96 19.00
C LYS A 140 -17.92 13.99 17.94
N LYS A 141 -16.99 13.03 18.00
CA LYS A 141 -15.89 12.92 17.00
C LYS A 141 -16.40 12.69 15.58
N LYS A 142 -17.50 11.96 15.42
CA LYS A 142 -18.15 11.74 14.13
C LYS A 142 -18.73 13.05 13.58
N ALA A 143 -19.45 13.81 14.40
CA ALA A 143 -20.01 15.11 14.01
C ALA A 143 -18.92 16.12 13.62
N GLU A 144 -17.84 16.22 14.40
CA GLU A 144 -16.67 17.06 14.07
C GLU A 144 -16.05 16.66 12.73
N ARG A 145 -15.86 15.36 12.50
CA ARG A 145 -15.33 14.85 11.22
C ARG A 145 -16.27 15.12 10.05
N GLU A 146 -17.59 15.01 10.25
CA GLU A 146 -18.58 15.29 9.21
C GLU A 146 -18.63 16.78 8.85
N ALA A 147 -18.51 17.67 9.84
CA ALA A 147 -18.38 19.11 9.60
C ALA A 147 -17.10 19.44 8.81
N LEU A 148 -15.96 18.88 9.21
CA LEU A 148 -14.70 19.03 8.46
C LEU A 148 -14.80 18.45 7.05
N LYS A 149 -15.42 17.28 6.88
CA LYS A 149 -15.64 16.67 5.56
C LYS A 149 -16.55 17.54 4.69
N LYS A 150 -17.55 18.22 5.27
CA LYS A 150 -18.41 19.14 4.53
C LYS A 150 -17.59 20.33 3.99
N LYS A 151 -16.64 20.86 4.77
CA LYS A 151 -15.73 21.95 4.36
C LYS A 151 -14.66 21.48 3.37
N TYR A 152 -13.87 20.47 3.71
CA TYR A 152 -12.66 20.10 2.96
C TYR A 152 -12.79 18.84 2.09
N GLY A 153 -13.85 18.05 2.27
CA GLY A 153 -13.97 16.73 1.65
C GLY A 153 -14.48 16.72 0.21
N TYR A 154 -14.77 17.87 -0.38
CA TYR A 154 -15.33 18.00 -1.72
C TYR A 154 -14.69 19.14 -2.52
N ALA A 155 -14.65 18.94 -3.83
CA ALA A 155 -14.28 19.95 -4.83
C ALA A 155 -15.39 20.05 -5.88
N ILE A 156 -15.47 21.17 -6.59
CA ILE A 156 -16.24 21.32 -7.83
C ILE A 156 -15.23 21.29 -8.98
N VAL A 157 -15.37 20.32 -9.87
CA VAL A 157 -14.46 20.09 -10.99
C VAL A 157 -15.26 20.10 -12.28
N ASP A 158 -14.98 21.03 -13.18
CA ASP A 158 -15.73 21.22 -14.43
C ASP A 158 -17.25 21.30 -14.17
N GLY A 159 -17.66 22.03 -13.12
CA GLY A 159 -19.05 22.18 -12.68
C GLY A 159 -19.64 21.00 -11.90
N LYS A 160 -18.88 19.91 -11.67
CA LYS A 160 -19.37 18.70 -10.98
C LYS A 160 -18.77 18.56 -9.59
N LYS A 161 -19.62 18.27 -8.60
CA LYS A 161 -19.17 17.96 -7.24
C LYS A 161 -18.45 16.60 -7.20
N VAL A 162 -17.22 16.61 -6.71
CA VAL A 162 -16.31 15.45 -6.61
C VAL A 162 -15.81 15.30 -5.17
N GLU A 163 -15.73 14.07 -4.67
CA GLU A 163 -15.16 13.78 -3.35
C GLU A 163 -13.61 13.81 -3.40
N ILE A 164 -12.98 14.34 -2.36
CA ILE A 164 -11.53 14.36 -2.18
C ILE A 164 -11.11 13.15 -1.34
N ALA A 165 -10.05 12.45 -1.74
CA ALA A 165 -9.62 11.20 -1.11
C ALA A 165 -9.03 11.41 0.29
N ASN A 166 -8.02 12.27 0.39
CA ASN A 166 -7.22 12.53 1.58
C ASN A 166 -7.18 14.03 1.90
N TRP A 167 -8.35 14.61 2.18
CA TRP A 167 -8.52 16.05 2.47
C TRP A 167 -7.87 16.49 3.79
N THR A 168 -7.36 15.57 4.60
CA THR A 168 -6.53 15.86 5.77
C THR A 168 -5.07 15.61 5.42
N VAL A 169 -4.19 16.58 5.66
CA VAL A 169 -2.74 16.39 5.44
C VAL A 169 -2.16 15.40 6.45
N GLU A 170 -1.04 14.77 6.07
CA GLU A 170 -0.34 13.81 6.93
C GLU A 170 0.18 14.53 8.19
N PRO A 171 -0.26 14.15 9.41
CA PRO A 171 0.24 14.78 10.62
C PRO A 171 1.69 14.38 10.90
N SER A 172 2.38 15.16 11.72
CA SER A 172 3.72 14.81 12.21
C SER A 172 3.72 13.47 12.94
N CYS A 173 4.71 12.63 12.65
CA CYS A 173 4.80 11.29 13.22
C CYS A 173 6.23 10.73 13.16
N LEU A 174 6.44 9.57 13.81
CA LEU A 174 7.65 8.78 13.62
C LEU A 174 7.62 8.11 12.25
N PHE A 175 8.73 8.22 11.50
CA PHE A 175 8.85 7.55 10.21
C PHE A 175 8.97 6.04 10.41
N MET A 176 7.89 5.31 10.13
CA MET A 176 7.85 3.87 10.37
C MET A 176 8.70 3.04 9.40
N GLY A 177 8.95 3.55 8.18
CA GLY A 177 9.60 2.80 7.10
C GLY A 177 8.94 1.44 6.80
N ARG A 178 9.55 0.64 5.93
CA ARG A 178 9.22 -0.78 5.76
C ARG A 178 10.51 -1.58 5.71
N GLY A 179 10.50 -2.78 6.29
CA GLY A 179 11.70 -3.63 6.33
C GLY A 179 12.86 -2.94 7.04
N ASP A 180 14.02 -3.00 6.41
CA ASP A 180 15.31 -2.50 6.88
C ASP A 180 15.52 -0.99 6.67
N HIS A 181 14.49 -0.23 6.29
CA HIS A 181 14.65 1.17 5.87
C HIS A 181 15.51 1.99 6.86
N PRO A 182 16.58 2.67 6.42
CA PRO A 182 17.60 3.23 7.32
C PRO A 182 17.09 4.45 8.11
N ARG A 183 16.13 5.21 7.56
CA ARG A 183 15.50 6.36 8.23
C ARG A 183 14.37 6.02 9.22
N ARG A 184 14.14 4.74 9.55
CA ARG A 184 13.09 4.36 10.51
C ARG A 184 13.33 5.05 11.85
N GLY A 185 12.27 5.54 12.49
CA GLY A 185 12.34 6.24 13.77
C GLY A 185 12.64 7.74 13.68
N ARG A 186 13.17 8.24 12.55
CA ARG A 186 13.32 9.68 12.32
C ARG A 186 11.99 10.40 12.46
N TRP A 187 12.01 11.63 12.95
CA TRP A 187 10.84 12.48 13.01
C TRP A 187 10.45 12.95 11.63
N LYS A 188 9.22 12.63 11.25
CA LYS A 188 8.61 13.10 10.00
C LYS A 188 7.64 14.21 10.33
N GLU A 189 8.11 15.44 10.23
CA GLU A 189 7.30 16.63 10.43
C GLU A 189 6.24 16.78 9.32
N GLY A 190 4.98 16.95 9.72
CA GLY A 190 3.88 17.24 8.82
C GLY A 190 3.97 18.66 8.26
N PRO A 191 3.31 18.95 7.12
CA PRO A 191 3.31 20.30 6.57
C PRO A 191 2.44 21.25 7.42
N GLN A 192 2.89 22.50 7.53
CA GLN A 192 2.05 23.63 7.92
C GLN A 192 1.33 24.22 6.71
N GLU A 193 0.42 25.18 6.91
CA GLU A 193 -0.29 25.83 5.79
C GLU A 193 0.68 26.48 4.79
N ASN A 194 1.74 27.12 5.30
CA ASN A 194 2.79 27.79 4.52
C ASN A 194 3.76 26.83 3.81
N ASP A 195 3.64 25.52 4.03
CA ASP A 195 4.35 24.48 3.27
C ASP A 195 3.54 24.02 2.02
N ILE A 196 2.26 24.37 1.94
CA ILE A 196 1.29 23.77 1.02
C ILE A 196 0.96 24.68 -0.16
N THR A 197 1.20 24.18 -1.37
CA THR A 197 0.73 24.77 -2.62
C THR A 197 -0.66 24.22 -2.96
N LEU A 198 -1.65 25.08 -3.21
CA LEU A 198 -2.97 24.69 -3.71
C LEU A 198 -3.05 24.80 -5.24
N ASN A 199 -3.75 23.86 -5.88
CA ASN A 199 -4.08 23.93 -7.30
C ASN A 199 -5.55 24.32 -7.45
N LEU A 200 -5.81 25.53 -7.91
CA LEU A 200 -7.13 26.15 -7.89
C LEU A 200 -7.31 27.06 -9.11
N SER A 201 -8.49 27.03 -9.72
CA SER A 201 -8.74 27.88 -10.89
C SER A 201 -8.72 29.38 -10.54
N PRO A 202 -8.39 30.27 -11.49
CA PRO A 202 -8.35 31.71 -11.24
C PRO A 202 -9.68 32.31 -10.79
N ASP A 203 -10.79 31.75 -11.26
CA ASP A 203 -12.18 32.13 -10.97
C ASP A 203 -12.72 31.55 -9.65
N ALA A 204 -11.97 30.68 -8.99
CA ALA A 204 -12.40 30.04 -7.76
C ALA A 204 -12.26 30.96 -6.53
N PRO A 205 -13.20 30.90 -5.56
CA PRO A 205 -13.03 31.54 -4.27
C PRO A 205 -11.73 31.09 -3.59
N ARG A 206 -10.94 32.04 -3.05
CA ARG A 206 -9.66 31.74 -2.40
C ARG A 206 -9.89 31.16 -0.99
N PRO A 207 -9.35 29.97 -0.68
CA PRO A 207 -9.48 29.40 0.66
C PRO A 207 -8.75 30.23 1.71
N GLU A 208 -9.36 30.37 2.88
CA GLU A 208 -8.69 30.89 4.09
C GLU A 208 -7.45 30.07 4.42
N GLY A 209 -6.40 30.71 4.94
CA GLY A 209 -5.17 30.07 5.42
C GLY A 209 -3.90 30.70 4.86
N GLU A 210 -2.78 30.46 5.54
CA GLU A 210 -1.45 30.97 5.15
C GLU A 210 -0.79 30.03 4.14
N TRP A 211 -1.44 29.81 3.00
CA TRP A 211 -0.94 28.88 1.98
C TRP A 211 0.38 29.36 1.38
N LYS A 212 1.29 28.43 1.06
CA LYS A 212 2.55 28.74 0.39
C LYS A 212 2.34 29.54 -0.89
N GLU A 213 1.46 29.04 -1.74
CA GLU A 213 1.07 29.64 -3.00
C GLU A 213 -0.23 28.98 -3.51
N ILE A 214 -0.94 29.69 -4.39
CA ILE A 214 -2.08 29.16 -5.12
C ILE A 214 -1.75 29.23 -6.61
N VAL A 215 -1.69 28.08 -7.26
CA VAL A 215 -1.36 27.94 -8.69
C VAL A 215 -2.54 27.40 -9.47
N TRP A 216 -2.53 27.58 -10.79
CA TRP A 216 -3.47 26.92 -11.69
C TRP A 216 -2.72 26.00 -12.66
N GLU A 217 -2.75 24.70 -12.38
CA GLU A 217 -2.16 23.66 -13.21
C GLU A 217 -3.27 22.74 -13.76
N PRO A 218 -3.99 23.14 -14.83
CA PRO A 218 -5.16 22.42 -15.34
C PRO A 218 -4.85 21.01 -15.87
N ASP A 219 -3.60 20.71 -16.22
CA ASP A 219 -3.19 19.39 -16.69
C ASP A 219 -2.92 18.40 -15.53
N LYS A 220 -2.98 18.87 -14.28
CA LYS A 220 -2.77 18.08 -13.06
C LYS A 220 -4.07 17.86 -12.30
N MET A 221 -4.17 16.70 -11.65
CA MET A 221 -5.39 16.28 -10.91
C MET A 221 -5.21 16.31 -9.38
N TYR A 222 -4.12 16.90 -8.88
CA TYR A 222 -3.98 17.12 -7.44
C TYR A 222 -4.68 18.42 -7.07
N ILE A 223 -5.13 18.53 -5.83
CA ILE A 223 -5.73 19.76 -5.28
C ILE A 223 -4.77 20.53 -4.37
N ALA A 224 -3.84 19.80 -3.74
CA ALA A 224 -2.78 20.36 -2.91
C ALA A 224 -1.52 19.52 -3.05
N LYS A 225 -0.35 20.16 -2.93
CA LYS A 225 0.96 19.50 -2.88
C LYS A 225 1.86 20.16 -1.85
N TRP A 226 2.79 19.39 -1.29
CA TRP A 226 3.84 19.89 -0.41
C TRP A 226 5.08 19.01 -0.53
N ARG A 227 6.25 19.53 -0.16
CA ARG A 227 7.48 18.75 -0.09
C ARG A 227 7.60 18.13 1.30
N ASP A 228 7.74 16.81 1.36
CA ASP A 228 7.98 16.08 2.60
C ASP A 228 9.34 16.47 3.18
N LYS A 229 9.37 17.02 4.41
CA LYS A 229 10.59 17.55 5.03
C LYS A 229 11.68 16.48 5.24
N LEU A 230 11.27 15.24 5.54
CA LEU A 230 12.22 14.14 5.80
C LEU A 230 12.76 13.49 4.52
N THR A 231 11.89 13.24 3.53
CA THR A 231 12.27 12.49 2.33
C THR A 231 12.55 13.37 1.12
N GLY A 232 12.23 14.66 1.18
CA GLY A 232 12.32 15.59 0.05
C GLY A 232 11.31 15.33 -1.07
N LYS A 233 10.47 14.30 -0.96
CA LYS A 233 9.53 13.88 -2.00
C LYS A 233 8.26 14.72 -1.98
N MET A 234 7.72 15.01 -3.16
CA MET A 234 6.43 15.70 -3.27
C MET A 234 5.28 14.78 -2.84
N LYS A 235 4.44 15.30 -1.96
CA LYS A 235 3.17 14.73 -1.50
C LYS A 235 2.01 15.46 -2.15
N TYR A 236 0.88 14.78 -2.25
CA TYR A 236 -0.28 15.29 -2.98
C TYR A 236 -1.58 14.89 -2.29
N VAL A 237 -2.57 15.78 -2.34
CA VAL A 237 -3.98 15.44 -2.12
C VAL A 237 -4.66 15.25 -3.47
N TRP A 238 -5.38 14.13 -3.63
CA TRP A 238 -6.05 13.75 -4.87
C TRP A 238 -7.57 13.71 -4.71
N PHE A 239 -8.28 13.83 -5.83
CA PHE A 239 -9.67 13.38 -5.91
C PHE A 239 -9.80 11.89 -5.55
N SER A 240 -10.94 11.55 -4.95
CA SER A 240 -11.36 10.17 -4.68
C SER A 240 -11.35 9.31 -5.94
N ASP A 241 -11.10 8.01 -5.79
CA ASP A 241 -11.15 7.03 -6.88
C ASP A 241 -12.56 6.95 -7.54
N SER A 242 -13.60 7.46 -6.87
CA SER A 242 -14.96 7.59 -7.41
C SER A 242 -15.14 8.79 -8.35
N ALA A 243 -14.18 9.70 -8.44
CA ALA A 243 -14.24 10.84 -9.33
C ALA A 243 -14.26 10.40 -10.80
N PHE A 244 -15.10 11.02 -11.64
CA PHE A 244 -15.25 10.66 -13.05
C PHE A 244 -13.91 10.66 -13.82
N LEU A 245 -13.01 11.59 -13.49
CA LEU A 245 -11.66 11.68 -14.06
C LEU A 245 -10.77 10.49 -13.69
N LYS A 246 -10.82 10.05 -12.43
CA LYS A 246 -10.08 8.88 -11.94
C LYS A 246 -10.65 7.61 -12.56
N GLN A 247 -11.97 7.49 -12.63
CA GLN A 247 -12.65 6.37 -13.29
C GLN A 247 -12.29 6.27 -14.78
N LYS A 248 -12.28 7.40 -15.50
CA LYS A 248 -11.88 7.44 -16.91
C LYS A 248 -10.44 6.95 -17.10
N ARG A 249 -9.48 7.45 -16.29
CA ARG A 249 -8.09 6.98 -16.33
C ARG A 249 -7.95 5.50 -15.96
N ASP A 250 -8.75 5.02 -15.01
CA ASP A 250 -8.75 3.62 -14.60
C ASP A 250 -9.30 2.71 -15.72
N ARG A 251 -10.36 3.13 -16.42
CA ARG A 251 -10.86 2.46 -17.64
C ARG A 251 -9.81 2.42 -18.74
N GLU A 252 -9.18 3.55 -19.07
CA GLU A 252 -8.13 3.64 -20.09
C GLU A 252 -6.94 2.71 -19.79
N LYS A 253 -6.56 2.59 -18.51
CA LYS A 253 -5.54 1.65 -18.05
C LYS A 253 -5.92 0.21 -18.40
N TYR A 254 -7.16 -0.20 -18.15
CA TYR A 254 -7.62 -1.56 -18.48
C TYR A 254 -7.82 -1.79 -19.98
N ASP A 255 -8.32 -0.80 -20.71
CA ASP A 255 -8.43 -0.86 -22.17
C ASP A 255 -7.05 -1.05 -22.82
N LYS A 256 -6.02 -0.41 -22.27
CA LYS A 256 -4.64 -0.60 -22.70
C LYS A 256 -4.11 -2.01 -22.39
N ALA A 257 -4.46 -2.57 -21.24
CA ALA A 257 -4.10 -3.96 -20.90
C ALA A 257 -4.81 -4.98 -21.81
N ALA A 258 -6.08 -4.75 -22.15
CA ALA A 258 -6.81 -5.58 -23.11
C ALA A 258 -6.21 -5.49 -24.53
N LYS A 259 -5.81 -4.28 -24.98
CA LYS A 259 -5.09 -4.11 -26.25
C LYS A 259 -3.75 -4.83 -26.26
N LEU A 260 -2.99 -4.77 -25.17
CA LEU A 260 -1.75 -5.52 -25.00
C LEU A 260 -1.99 -7.03 -25.18
N GLY A 261 -3.04 -7.57 -24.54
CA GLY A 261 -3.40 -9.00 -24.63
C GLY A 261 -3.50 -9.52 -26.07
N LYS A 262 -4.03 -8.71 -26.99
CA LYS A 262 -4.19 -9.09 -28.42
C LYS A 262 -2.88 -9.17 -29.21
N ILE A 263 -1.80 -8.60 -28.69
CA ILE A 263 -0.51 -8.50 -29.41
C ILE A 263 0.65 -9.16 -28.66
N ILE A 264 0.36 -9.90 -27.58
CA ILE A 264 1.39 -10.59 -26.77
C ILE A 264 2.34 -11.44 -27.63
N PRO A 265 1.89 -12.26 -28.58
CA PRO A 265 2.81 -13.04 -29.42
C PRO A 265 3.81 -12.16 -30.19
N LYS A 266 3.38 -10.98 -30.67
CA LYS A 266 4.27 -10.04 -31.37
C LYS A 266 5.30 -9.40 -30.43
N ILE A 267 4.91 -9.14 -29.19
CA ILE A 267 5.81 -8.62 -28.15
C ILE A 267 6.85 -9.66 -27.77
N GLU A 268 6.42 -10.90 -27.54
CA GLU A 268 7.29 -12.01 -27.18
C GLU A 268 8.31 -12.30 -28.28
N ALA A 269 7.87 -12.41 -29.54
CA ALA A 269 8.77 -12.56 -30.68
C ALA A 269 9.79 -11.41 -30.78
N HIS A 270 9.36 -10.17 -30.48
CA HIS A 270 10.26 -9.02 -30.45
C HIS A 270 11.29 -9.11 -29.32
N ILE A 271 10.88 -9.51 -28.11
CA ILE A 271 11.80 -9.72 -26.99
C ILE A 271 12.80 -10.82 -27.35
N MET A 272 12.32 -11.98 -27.79
CA MET A 272 13.15 -13.14 -28.11
C MET A 272 14.19 -12.82 -29.19
N LYS A 273 13.80 -12.16 -30.28
CA LYS A 273 14.72 -11.71 -31.33
C LYS A 273 15.85 -10.81 -30.79
N ASN A 274 15.56 -9.98 -29.81
CA ASN A 274 16.51 -9.00 -29.29
C ASN A 274 17.37 -9.50 -28.12
N LEU A 275 17.12 -10.72 -27.62
CA LEU A 275 18.00 -11.35 -26.63
C LEU A 275 19.42 -11.58 -27.19
N GLU A 276 19.56 -11.68 -28.51
CA GLU A 276 20.83 -11.91 -29.23
C GLU A 276 21.23 -10.72 -30.11
N ALA A 277 20.75 -9.52 -29.81
CA ALA A 277 21.15 -8.31 -30.53
C ALA A 277 22.68 -8.09 -30.46
N LYS A 278 23.26 -7.52 -31.52
CA LYS A 278 24.68 -7.13 -31.51
C LYS A 278 24.95 -6.01 -30.49
N ASP A 279 24.03 -5.05 -30.42
CA ASP A 279 24.05 -3.97 -29.44
C ASP A 279 23.75 -4.50 -28.02
N GLU A 280 24.70 -4.33 -27.11
CA GLU A 280 24.59 -4.83 -25.74
C GLU A 280 23.46 -4.16 -24.95
N GLU A 281 23.28 -2.84 -25.10
CA GLU A 281 22.21 -2.12 -24.41
C GLU A 281 20.84 -2.70 -24.80
N ARG A 282 20.62 -2.93 -26.09
CA ARG A 282 19.40 -3.57 -26.62
C ARG A 282 19.22 -4.99 -26.10
N ARG A 283 20.29 -5.79 -25.99
CA ARG A 283 20.23 -7.12 -25.34
C ARG A 283 19.84 -7.02 -23.87
N LYS A 284 20.47 -6.13 -23.09
CA LYS A 284 20.14 -5.89 -21.67
C LYS A 284 18.66 -5.53 -21.52
N ILE A 285 18.16 -4.59 -22.34
CA ILE A 285 16.74 -4.19 -22.33
C ILE A 285 15.83 -5.37 -22.68
N ALA A 286 16.18 -6.19 -23.67
CA ALA A 286 15.40 -7.38 -24.03
C ALA A 286 15.37 -8.41 -22.90
N THR A 287 16.50 -8.67 -22.24
CA THR A 287 16.58 -9.55 -21.06
C THR A 287 15.71 -9.03 -19.92
N VAL A 288 15.76 -7.72 -19.61
CA VAL A 288 14.87 -7.09 -18.61
C VAL A 288 13.39 -7.23 -19.01
N CYS A 289 13.05 -7.02 -20.29
CA CYS A 289 11.68 -7.18 -20.78
C CYS A 289 11.21 -8.63 -20.63
N TRP A 290 12.08 -9.61 -20.89
CA TRP A 290 11.79 -11.03 -20.67
C TRP A 290 11.50 -11.32 -19.19
N LEU A 291 12.33 -10.81 -18.25
CA LEU A 291 12.11 -10.97 -16.81
C LEU A 291 10.77 -10.36 -16.36
N ILE A 292 10.45 -9.15 -16.84
CA ILE A 292 9.18 -8.48 -16.54
C ILE A 292 8.00 -9.30 -17.07
N PHE A 293 8.10 -9.74 -18.33
CA PHE A 293 7.04 -10.50 -18.97
C PHE A 293 6.88 -11.86 -18.30
N ALA A 294 7.88 -12.74 -18.36
CA ALA A 294 7.82 -14.13 -17.92
C ALA A 294 7.44 -14.29 -16.44
N LEU A 295 8.01 -13.45 -15.56
CA LEU A 295 7.86 -13.57 -14.11
C LEU A 295 6.87 -12.59 -13.48
N ASN A 296 6.34 -11.66 -14.26
CA ASN A 296 5.51 -10.55 -13.81
C ASN A 296 6.22 -9.60 -12.82
N MET A 297 7.55 -9.46 -12.96
CA MET A 297 8.39 -8.65 -12.09
C MET A 297 8.07 -7.15 -12.21
N ARG A 298 8.30 -6.37 -11.14
CA ARG A 298 8.26 -4.90 -11.24
C ARG A 298 9.54 -4.42 -11.92
N VAL A 299 9.47 -3.30 -12.62
CA VAL A 299 10.63 -2.70 -13.32
C VAL A 299 11.78 -2.41 -12.34
N GLY A 300 11.51 -1.65 -11.28
CA GLY A 300 12.48 -1.31 -10.23
C GLY A 300 13.66 -0.48 -10.74
N ASP A 301 13.46 0.82 -10.87
CA ASP A 301 14.57 1.76 -11.12
C ASP A 301 15.47 1.89 -9.86
N GLU A 302 16.68 2.41 -10.07
CA GLU A 302 17.60 2.80 -9.00
C GLU A 302 16.93 3.76 -8.01
N LYS A 303 17.36 3.66 -6.76
CA LYS A 303 16.76 4.38 -5.63
C LYS A 303 17.70 5.45 -5.12
N ASP A 304 17.10 6.48 -4.53
CA ASP A 304 17.85 7.52 -3.82
C ASP A 304 18.59 6.92 -2.60
N PRO A 305 19.77 7.44 -2.24
CA PRO A 305 20.45 7.07 -1.00
C PRO A 305 19.54 7.22 0.24
N GLY A 306 19.54 6.19 1.09
CA GLY A 306 18.73 6.17 2.31
C GLY A 306 17.32 5.60 2.15
N GLU A 307 17.04 4.88 1.06
CA GLU A 307 15.87 4.00 0.95
C GLU A 307 16.15 2.56 1.40
N ALA A 308 15.09 1.79 1.65
CA ALA A 308 15.20 0.35 1.92
C ALA A 308 15.83 -0.41 0.75
N ASN A 309 16.67 -1.41 1.04
CA ASN A 309 17.33 -2.23 0.03
C ASN A 309 16.34 -3.20 -0.62
N THR A 310 15.64 -2.74 -1.66
CA THR A 310 14.69 -3.56 -2.42
C THR A 310 14.88 -3.38 -3.90
N VAL A 311 14.76 -4.45 -4.65
CA VAL A 311 15.07 -4.46 -6.08
C VAL A 311 13.86 -4.78 -6.97
N GLY A 312 13.98 -4.48 -8.25
CA GLY A 312 13.13 -4.99 -9.32
C GLY A 312 13.97 -5.45 -10.51
N ALA A 313 13.35 -5.67 -11.65
CA ALA A 313 13.99 -6.29 -12.82
C ALA A 313 15.27 -5.59 -13.30
N ILE A 314 15.34 -4.26 -13.25
CA ILE A 314 16.52 -3.49 -13.67
C ILE A 314 17.61 -3.53 -12.58
N THR A 315 17.21 -3.45 -11.32
CA THR A 315 18.10 -3.35 -10.15
C THR A 315 18.45 -4.71 -9.54
N LEU A 316 18.31 -5.81 -10.28
CA LEU A 316 18.80 -7.11 -9.84
C LEU A 316 20.33 -7.07 -9.69
N ARG A 317 20.84 -7.89 -8.77
CA ARG A 317 22.27 -8.00 -8.42
C ARG A 317 22.67 -9.48 -8.41
N PRO A 318 23.96 -9.83 -8.57
CA PRO A 318 24.37 -11.22 -8.71
C PRO A 318 23.90 -12.11 -7.57
N GLU A 319 23.93 -11.62 -6.33
CA GLU A 319 23.52 -12.39 -5.14
C GLU A 319 22.03 -12.75 -5.11
N HIS A 320 21.20 -12.10 -5.94
CA HIS A 320 19.76 -12.38 -6.01
C HIS A 320 19.40 -13.55 -6.92
N ILE A 321 20.37 -14.09 -7.66
CA ILE A 321 20.14 -15.06 -8.74
C ILE A 321 21.06 -16.26 -8.57
N LYS A 322 20.48 -17.45 -8.66
CA LYS A 322 21.21 -18.72 -8.80
C LYS A 322 20.75 -19.42 -10.06
N ILE A 323 21.69 -19.94 -10.86
CA ILE A 323 21.39 -20.65 -12.12
C ILE A 323 21.77 -22.13 -11.95
N GLU A 324 20.83 -23.02 -12.25
CA GLU A 324 21.00 -24.47 -12.23
C GLU A 324 20.49 -25.05 -13.56
N GLY A 325 21.40 -25.44 -14.46
CA GLY A 325 21.04 -25.91 -15.79
C GLY A 325 20.26 -24.87 -16.60
N ASP A 326 19.03 -25.21 -17.02
CA ASP A 326 18.11 -24.32 -17.73
C ASP A 326 17.22 -23.45 -16.81
N THR A 327 17.42 -23.56 -15.49
CA THR A 327 16.55 -22.97 -14.48
C THR A 327 17.23 -21.81 -13.75
N ILE A 328 16.51 -20.70 -13.62
CA ILE A 328 16.95 -19.52 -12.87
C ILE A 328 16.12 -19.42 -11.59
N HIS A 329 16.79 -19.41 -10.45
CA HIS A 329 16.23 -19.19 -9.13
C HIS A 329 16.48 -17.74 -8.71
N PHE A 330 15.42 -17.08 -8.22
CA PHE A 330 15.49 -15.73 -7.71
C PHE A 330 15.13 -15.70 -6.24
N ASP A 331 15.87 -14.95 -5.43
CA ASP A 331 15.55 -14.66 -4.04
C ASP A 331 15.99 -13.24 -3.67
N PHE A 332 15.03 -12.34 -3.49
CA PHE A 332 15.32 -10.95 -3.14
C PHE A 332 14.14 -10.28 -2.45
N TYR A 333 14.36 -9.12 -1.82
CA TYR A 333 13.28 -8.27 -1.31
C TYR A 333 12.83 -7.28 -2.37
N GLY A 334 11.57 -7.36 -2.78
CA GLY A 334 10.97 -6.43 -3.73
C GLY A 334 10.30 -5.23 -3.04
N LYS A 335 9.54 -4.45 -3.81
CA LYS A 335 8.76 -3.31 -3.30
C LYS A 335 8.06 -3.66 -1.99
N ASP A 336 8.16 -2.74 -1.03
CA ASP A 336 7.59 -2.85 0.32
C ASP A 336 8.26 -3.90 1.21
N TYR A 337 9.50 -4.30 0.86
CA TYR A 337 10.29 -5.34 1.54
C TYR A 337 9.58 -6.70 1.56
N VAL A 338 8.87 -7.02 0.48
CA VAL A 338 8.20 -8.30 0.32
C VAL A 338 9.16 -9.27 -0.37
N ARG A 339 9.53 -10.36 0.31
CA ARG A 339 10.39 -11.41 -0.25
C ARG A 339 9.79 -11.99 -1.54
N TRP A 340 10.62 -12.10 -2.55
CA TRP A 340 10.29 -12.57 -3.89
C TRP A 340 11.15 -13.79 -4.18
N GLN A 341 10.52 -14.97 -4.14
CA GLN A 341 11.16 -16.25 -4.39
C GLN A 341 10.41 -16.97 -5.50
N LYS A 342 11.07 -17.18 -6.63
CA LYS A 342 10.52 -17.93 -7.78
C LYS A 342 11.65 -18.59 -8.56
N SER A 343 11.32 -19.69 -9.21
CA SER A 343 12.18 -20.38 -10.16
C SER A 343 11.49 -20.40 -11.52
N ILE A 344 12.25 -20.31 -12.60
CA ILE A 344 11.72 -20.42 -13.97
C ILE A 344 12.75 -21.04 -14.91
N LYS A 345 12.28 -21.89 -15.82
CA LYS A 345 13.08 -22.32 -16.97
C LYS A 345 13.23 -21.18 -17.96
N ALA A 346 14.45 -20.90 -18.38
CA ALA A 346 14.78 -19.76 -19.21
C ALA A 346 15.41 -20.19 -20.54
N PRO A 347 15.17 -19.43 -21.64
CA PRO A 347 15.92 -19.63 -22.88
C PRO A 347 17.43 -19.51 -22.64
N LEU A 348 18.23 -20.30 -23.37
CA LEU A 348 19.70 -20.26 -23.26
C LEU A 348 20.26 -18.85 -23.46
N ALA A 349 19.68 -18.06 -24.37
CA ALA A 349 20.09 -16.67 -24.56
C ALA A 349 19.90 -15.80 -23.30
N VAL A 350 18.84 -16.02 -22.52
CA VAL A 350 18.62 -15.32 -21.24
C VAL A 350 19.67 -15.73 -20.21
N ILE A 351 19.94 -17.03 -20.11
CA ILE A 351 20.93 -17.58 -19.16
C ILE A 351 22.32 -17.01 -19.48
N ARG A 352 22.77 -17.10 -20.73
CA ARG A 352 24.05 -16.53 -21.18
C ARG A 352 24.16 -15.04 -20.89
N ASN A 353 23.10 -14.28 -21.19
CA ASN A 353 23.07 -12.84 -20.92
C ASN A 353 23.22 -12.56 -19.41
N ILE A 354 22.46 -13.24 -18.56
CA ILE A 354 22.52 -13.04 -17.11
C ILE A 354 23.89 -13.42 -16.54
N GLN A 355 24.47 -14.55 -16.97
CA GLN A 355 25.81 -14.96 -16.54
C GLN A 355 26.88 -13.93 -16.94
N HIS A 356 26.83 -13.48 -18.19
CA HIS A 356 27.76 -12.47 -18.70
C HIS A 356 27.64 -11.13 -17.95
N TYR A 357 26.42 -10.67 -17.68
CA TYR A 357 26.22 -9.43 -16.94
C TYR A 357 26.57 -9.57 -15.46
N ALA A 358 26.36 -10.74 -14.85
CA ALA A 358 26.77 -11.00 -13.47
C ALA A 358 28.30 -11.01 -13.31
N SER A 359 29.06 -11.40 -14.33
CA SER A 359 30.53 -11.39 -14.29
C SER A 359 31.16 -10.04 -14.63
N THR A 360 30.37 -9.07 -15.12
CA THR A 360 30.86 -7.77 -15.60
C THR A 360 30.28 -6.57 -14.85
N CYS A 361 29.20 -6.74 -14.10
CA CYS A 361 28.59 -5.66 -13.34
C CYS A 361 29.43 -5.25 -12.12
N LYS A 362 29.28 -4.00 -11.70
CA LYS A 362 29.82 -3.48 -10.43
C LYS A 362 28.80 -3.64 -9.31
N GLU A 363 27.56 -3.26 -9.57
CA GLU A 363 26.48 -3.31 -8.57
C GLU A 363 25.24 -4.04 -9.13
N TYR A 364 24.69 -3.57 -10.26
CA TYR A 364 23.46 -4.10 -10.84
C TYR A 364 23.73 -4.89 -12.11
N LEU A 365 23.00 -5.98 -12.38
CA LEU A 365 23.15 -6.73 -13.63
C LEU A 365 22.90 -5.86 -14.87
N PHE A 366 21.96 -4.92 -14.78
CA PHE A 366 21.51 -4.12 -15.92
C PHE A 366 21.89 -2.64 -15.77
N GLU A 367 23.16 -2.37 -15.45
CA GLU A 367 23.69 -1.00 -15.32
C GLU A 367 23.40 -0.15 -16.56
N GLY A 368 23.07 1.13 -16.33
CA GLY A 368 22.72 2.07 -17.38
C GLY A 368 21.32 1.87 -17.98
N ILE A 369 20.58 0.82 -17.60
CA ILE A 369 19.18 0.64 -18.01
C ILE A 369 18.24 1.35 -17.04
N ASN A 370 17.19 1.96 -17.57
CA ASN A 370 16.13 2.57 -16.77
C ASN A 370 14.75 2.33 -17.39
N SER A 371 13.70 2.65 -16.65
CA SER A 371 12.32 2.43 -17.06
C SER A 371 11.91 3.19 -18.33
N LYS A 372 12.58 4.30 -18.66
CA LYS A 372 12.35 5.03 -19.92
C LYS A 372 12.88 4.22 -21.12
N LYS A 373 14.08 3.65 -21.03
CA LYS A 373 14.66 2.77 -22.06
C LYS A 373 13.80 1.53 -22.31
N VAL A 374 13.37 0.86 -21.23
CA VAL A 374 12.43 -0.28 -21.30
C VAL A 374 11.11 0.11 -21.97
N SER A 375 10.54 1.26 -21.60
CA SER A 375 9.29 1.73 -22.20
C SER A 375 9.44 2.13 -23.68
N LYS A 376 10.60 2.66 -24.09
CA LYS A 376 10.92 2.98 -25.49
C LYS A 376 10.96 1.70 -26.33
N PHE A 377 11.68 0.68 -25.88
CA PHE A 377 11.75 -0.63 -26.55
C PHE A 377 10.36 -1.27 -26.72
N LEU A 378 9.57 -1.31 -25.65
CA LEU A 378 8.19 -1.82 -25.71
C LEU A 378 7.28 -0.99 -26.63
N SER A 379 7.54 0.31 -26.74
CA SER A 379 6.77 1.23 -27.59
C SER A 379 6.99 1.00 -29.09
N GLU A 380 8.06 0.32 -29.49
CA GLU A 380 8.29 -0.10 -30.89
C GLU A 380 7.19 -1.03 -31.41
N LYS A 381 6.50 -1.75 -30.51
CA LYS A 381 5.40 -2.66 -30.86
C LYS A 381 4.04 -2.17 -30.42
N MET A 382 3.97 -1.33 -29.40
CA MET A 382 2.72 -0.70 -28.96
C MET A 382 2.99 0.67 -28.38
N LYS A 383 2.62 1.73 -29.12
CA LYS A 383 2.87 3.11 -28.72
C LYS A 383 2.44 3.40 -27.28
N GLY A 384 3.39 3.85 -26.46
CA GLY A 384 3.18 4.22 -25.06
C GLY A 384 3.07 3.03 -24.11
N LEU A 385 3.32 1.80 -24.55
CA LEU A 385 3.36 0.63 -23.68
C LEU A 385 4.46 0.81 -22.62
N THR A 386 4.13 0.43 -21.39
CA THR A 386 5.07 0.41 -20.28
C THR A 386 5.00 -0.95 -19.61
N ALA A 387 6.06 -1.33 -18.92
CA ALA A 387 6.13 -2.57 -18.18
C ALA A 387 5.00 -2.77 -17.15
N LYS A 388 4.45 -1.68 -16.59
CA LYS A 388 3.32 -1.76 -15.64
C LYS A 388 2.04 -2.34 -16.26
N VAL A 389 1.86 -2.23 -17.58
CA VAL A 389 0.68 -2.73 -18.28
C VAL A 389 0.65 -4.27 -18.29
N PHE A 390 1.81 -4.93 -18.41
CA PHE A 390 1.91 -6.40 -18.34
C PHE A 390 1.37 -6.95 -17.02
N ARG A 391 1.68 -6.29 -15.90
CA ARG A 391 1.15 -6.69 -14.59
C ARG A 391 -0.36 -6.63 -14.51
N THR A 392 -0.97 -5.63 -15.14
CA THR A 392 -2.43 -5.49 -15.17
C THR A 392 -3.04 -6.58 -16.05
N TRP A 393 -2.46 -6.79 -17.24
CA TRP A 393 -2.93 -7.83 -18.16
C TRP A 393 -2.78 -9.24 -17.56
N ARG A 394 -1.60 -9.66 -17.10
CA ARG A 394 -1.36 -11.00 -16.55
C ARG A 394 -2.24 -11.30 -15.32
N THR A 395 -2.41 -10.32 -14.43
CA THR A 395 -3.28 -10.50 -13.26
C THR A 395 -4.75 -10.59 -13.65
N THR A 396 -5.20 -9.84 -14.66
CA THR A 396 -6.57 -9.96 -15.20
C THR A 396 -6.78 -11.30 -15.91
N GLU A 397 -5.80 -11.74 -16.70
CA GLU A 397 -5.85 -12.98 -17.45
C GLU A 397 -5.91 -14.21 -16.52
N ALA A 398 -5.11 -14.23 -15.45
CA ALA A 398 -5.15 -15.32 -14.47
C ALA A 398 -6.53 -15.47 -13.79
N VAL A 399 -7.16 -14.34 -13.45
CA VAL A 399 -8.53 -14.32 -12.90
C VAL A 399 -9.53 -14.83 -13.92
N LYS A 400 -9.45 -14.33 -15.17
CA LYS A 400 -10.34 -14.72 -16.25
C LYS A 400 -10.27 -16.23 -16.51
N GLN A 401 -9.07 -16.77 -16.67
CA GLN A 401 -8.85 -18.21 -16.90
C GLN A 401 -9.38 -19.08 -15.75
N TYR A 402 -9.22 -18.64 -14.50
CA TYR A 402 -9.79 -19.36 -13.37
C TYR A 402 -11.33 -19.38 -13.44
N LEU A 403 -11.96 -18.22 -13.67
CA LEU A 403 -13.41 -18.08 -13.70
C LEU A 403 -14.05 -18.84 -14.88
N GLU A 404 -13.34 -18.99 -16.00
CA GLU A 404 -13.77 -19.82 -17.13
C GLU A 404 -13.73 -21.31 -16.80
N LYS A 405 -12.81 -21.75 -15.94
CA LYS A 405 -12.59 -23.16 -15.60
C LYS A 405 -13.29 -23.63 -14.32
N CYS A 406 -13.76 -22.72 -13.46
CA CYS A 406 -14.25 -23.08 -12.13
C CYS A 406 -15.59 -23.85 -12.10
N ASN A 407 -16.20 -24.10 -13.27
CA ASN A 407 -17.44 -24.88 -13.45
C ASN A 407 -18.60 -24.48 -12.52
N VAL A 408 -18.73 -23.17 -12.24
CA VAL A 408 -19.82 -22.60 -11.45
C VAL A 408 -20.91 -22.06 -12.38
N GLY A 409 -22.15 -22.45 -12.13
CA GLY A 409 -23.35 -22.05 -12.84
C GLY A 409 -24.25 -21.09 -12.04
N LYS A 410 -25.40 -20.76 -12.63
CA LYS A 410 -26.41 -19.87 -12.03
C LYS A 410 -27.14 -20.52 -10.84
N ASP A 411 -27.29 -21.84 -10.85
CA ASP A 411 -28.05 -22.59 -9.86
C ASP A 411 -27.22 -22.95 -8.61
N ASP A 412 -25.91 -22.69 -8.66
CA ASP A 412 -25.03 -22.87 -7.50
C ASP A 412 -25.34 -21.89 -6.38
N GLU A 413 -25.09 -22.35 -5.16
CA GLU A 413 -25.24 -21.55 -3.96
C GLU A 413 -24.34 -20.31 -3.97
N GLU A 414 -24.85 -19.20 -3.42
CA GLU A 414 -24.15 -17.92 -3.42
C GLU A 414 -22.78 -17.98 -2.72
N TYR A 415 -22.62 -18.85 -1.70
CA TYR A 415 -21.34 -19.03 -1.03
C TYR A 415 -20.31 -19.79 -1.87
N VAL A 416 -20.75 -20.67 -2.79
CA VAL A 416 -19.88 -21.37 -3.74
C VAL A 416 -19.37 -20.37 -4.78
N LYS A 417 -20.26 -19.56 -5.35
CA LYS A 417 -19.89 -18.44 -6.24
C LYS A 417 -18.90 -17.49 -5.55
N GLN A 418 -19.17 -17.11 -4.30
CA GLN A 418 -18.26 -16.25 -3.53
C GLN A 418 -16.88 -16.88 -3.30
N PHE A 419 -16.83 -18.19 -3.03
CA PHE A 419 -15.57 -18.92 -2.87
C PHE A 419 -14.74 -18.84 -4.16
N HIS A 420 -15.31 -19.19 -5.31
CA HIS A 420 -14.60 -19.17 -6.58
C HIS A 420 -14.20 -17.76 -7.02
N ALA A 421 -15.02 -16.74 -6.78
CA ALA A 421 -14.64 -15.35 -7.03
C ALA A 421 -13.39 -14.93 -6.23
N LYS A 422 -13.24 -15.42 -5.00
CA LYS A 422 -12.05 -15.11 -4.18
C LYS A 422 -10.84 -15.97 -4.55
N MET A 423 -11.04 -17.22 -4.95
CA MET A 423 -9.97 -18.08 -5.48
C MET A 423 -9.42 -17.54 -6.81
N ALA A 424 -10.28 -17.03 -7.68
CA ALA A 424 -9.83 -16.34 -8.89
C ALA A 424 -8.93 -15.14 -8.57
N ASN A 425 -9.32 -14.32 -7.59
CA ASN A 425 -8.49 -13.21 -7.11
C ASN A 425 -7.17 -13.67 -6.47
N LEU A 426 -7.17 -14.82 -5.79
CA LEU A 426 -5.96 -15.44 -5.25
C LEU A 426 -4.96 -15.76 -6.36
N GLU A 427 -5.40 -16.31 -7.49
CA GLU A 427 -4.53 -16.54 -8.65
C GLU A 427 -3.94 -15.23 -9.18
N GLY A 428 -4.76 -14.17 -9.26
CA GLY A 428 -4.28 -12.83 -9.59
C GLY A 428 -3.23 -12.29 -8.61
N ALA A 429 -3.41 -12.55 -7.30
CA ALA A 429 -2.48 -12.14 -6.25
C ALA A 429 -1.16 -12.93 -6.28
N LYS A 430 -1.21 -14.25 -6.55
CA LYS A 430 -0.06 -15.13 -6.76
C LYS A 430 0.80 -14.65 -7.93
N VAL A 431 0.16 -14.43 -9.07
CA VAL A 431 0.82 -13.89 -10.28
C VAL A 431 1.50 -12.55 -9.99
N ALA A 432 0.90 -11.68 -9.18
CA ALA A 432 1.46 -10.37 -8.86
C ALA A 432 2.45 -10.36 -7.66
N ASN A 433 2.67 -11.49 -6.99
CA ASN A 433 3.39 -11.61 -5.71
C ASN A 433 2.87 -10.64 -4.64
N HIS A 434 1.54 -10.53 -4.49
CA HIS A 434 0.92 -9.70 -3.45
C HIS A 434 0.83 -10.49 -2.15
N LYS A 435 1.95 -10.59 -1.42
CA LYS A 435 2.00 -11.23 -0.11
C LYS A 435 1.63 -10.27 1.03
N ARG A 436 1.29 -10.83 2.19
CA ARG A 436 1.13 -10.15 3.48
C ARG A 436 1.69 -11.03 4.59
N LYS A 437 2.04 -10.41 5.73
CA LYS A 437 2.32 -11.15 6.97
C LYS A 437 1.06 -11.93 7.39
N VAL A 438 1.24 -13.19 7.78
CA VAL A 438 0.18 -13.99 8.41
C VAL A 438 -0.24 -13.30 9.72
N PRO A 439 -1.54 -13.05 9.95
CA PRO A 439 -2.00 -12.45 11.20
C PRO A 439 -1.60 -13.31 12.40
N ASP A 440 -1.13 -12.69 13.49
CA ASP A 440 -0.66 -13.42 14.68
C ASP A 440 -1.76 -14.30 15.30
N ASN A 441 -3.04 -13.96 15.11
CA ASN A 441 -4.20 -14.74 15.58
C ASN A 441 -4.77 -15.72 14.54
N PHE A 442 -4.01 -16.06 13.50
CA PHE A 442 -4.48 -16.92 12.41
C PHE A 442 -4.88 -18.31 12.90
N GLU A 443 -4.00 -18.99 13.64
CA GLU A 443 -4.24 -20.35 14.13
C GLU A 443 -5.45 -20.42 15.07
N GLU A 444 -5.58 -19.47 16.00
CA GLU A 444 -6.74 -19.37 16.90
C GLU A 444 -8.07 -19.23 16.12
N ARG A 445 -8.08 -18.38 15.09
CA ARG A 445 -9.25 -18.16 14.25
C ARG A 445 -9.57 -19.38 13.38
N LEU A 446 -8.56 -20.12 12.95
CA LEU A 446 -8.71 -21.33 12.16
C LEU A 446 -9.30 -22.45 13.03
N ALA A 447 -8.74 -22.69 14.21
CA ALA A 447 -9.22 -23.67 15.17
C ALA A 447 -10.70 -23.44 15.53
N LYS A 448 -11.10 -22.18 15.78
CA LYS A 448 -12.51 -21.82 16.03
C LYS A 448 -13.45 -22.20 14.86
N LYS A 449 -12.98 -22.10 13.61
CA LYS A 449 -13.78 -22.50 12.44
C LYS A 449 -13.84 -24.03 12.31
N GLU A 450 -12.74 -24.71 12.54
CA GLU A 450 -12.66 -26.18 12.48
C GLU A 450 -13.50 -26.83 13.58
N GLU A 451 -13.49 -26.29 14.80
CA GLU A 451 -14.35 -26.74 15.90
C GLU A 451 -15.84 -26.54 15.55
N LYS A 452 -16.19 -25.39 14.96
CA LYS A 452 -17.56 -25.15 14.49
C LYS A 452 -17.97 -26.15 13.40
N LEU A 453 -17.06 -26.49 12.48
CA LEU A 453 -17.31 -27.51 11.46
C LEU A 453 -17.54 -28.89 12.09
N LYS A 454 -16.71 -29.28 13.06
CA LYS A 454 -16.86 -30.54 13.81
C LYS A 454 -18.24 -30.63 14.48
N LYS A 455 -18.68 -29.57 15.16
CA LYS A 455 -20.02 -29.47 15.76
C LYS A 455 -21.14 -29.63 14.74
N LEU A 456 -21.02 -29.02 13.56
CA LEU A 456 -22.01 -29.18 12.48
C LEU A 456 -22.06 -30.62 11.96
N MET A 457 -20.90 -31.28 11.82
CA MET A 457 -20.82 -32.67 11.38
C MET A 457 -21.44 -33.64 12.40
N GLN A 458 -21.24 -33.42 13.70
CA GLN A 458 -21.90 -34.18 14.76
C GLN A 458 -23.43 -34.01 14.71
N GLN A 459 -23.91 -32.77 14.55
CA GLN A 459 -25.34 -32.49 14.37
C GLN A 459 -25.93 -33.18 13.14
N LEU A 460 -25.13 -33.36 12.07
CA LEU A 460 -25.57 -34.04 10.86
C LEU A 460 -25.80 -35.53 11.12
N GLU A 461 -24.86 -36.17 11.81
CA GLU A 461 -24.96 -37.57 12.18
C GLU A 461 -26.19 -37.84 13.06
N GLU A 462 -26.41 -37.03 14.10
CA GLU A 462 -27.57 -37.13 14.97
C GLU A 462 -28.90 -36.94 14.21
N LYS A 463 -28.97 -35.96 13.30
CA LYS A 463 -30.18 -35.73 12.51
C LYS A 463 -30.45 -36.86 11.52
N ARG A 464 -29.42 -37.43 10.91
CA ARG A 464 -29.53 -38.61 10.04
C ARG A 464 -30.07 -39.82 10.80
N LYS A 465 -29.52 -40.09 12.00
CA LYS A 465 -30.01 -41.16 12.89
C LYS A 465 -31.49 -40.97 13.26
N ARG A 466 -31.94 -39.72 13.40
CA ARG A 466 -33.34 -39.37 13.70
C ARG A 466 -34.25 -39.24 12.47
N GLY A 467 -33.78 -39.58 11.27
CA GLY A 467 -34.57 -39.47 10.03
C GLY A 467 -35.03 -38.06 9.66
N LYS A 468 -34.38 -37.00 10.17
CA LYS A 468 -34.79 -35.61 9.93
C LYS A 468 -34.18 -35.06 8.63
N ASN A 469 -34.83 -34.07 8.00
CA ASN A 469 -34.25 -33.34 6.87
C ASN A 469 -32.91 -32.68 7.26
N VAL A 470 -31.90 -32.87 6.40
CA VAL A 470 -30.50 -32.41 6.60
C VAL A 470 -30.01 -31.43 5.54
N ASP A 471 -30.81 -31.05 4.56
CA ASP A 471 -30.34 -30.32 3.37
C ASP A 471 -29.70 -28.97 3.73
N ASN A 472 -30.37 -28.19 4.59
CA ASN A 472 -29.82 -26.92 5.09
C ASN A 472 -28.54 -27.13 5.92
N LEU A 473 -28.43 -28.25 6.64
CA LEU A 473 -27.25 -28.56 7.42
C LEU A 473 -26.06 -28.95 6.52
N LEU A 474 -26.31 -29.69 5.44
CA LEU A 474 -25.32 -30.00 4.42
C LEU A 474 -24.77 -28.72 3.77
N LYS A 475 -25.65 -27.77 3.38
CA LYS A 475 -25.24 -26.46 2.85
C LYS A 475 -24.38 -25.66 3.85
N ARG A 476 -24.75 -25.66 5.13
CA ARG A 476 -23.96 -25.01 6.19
C ARG A 476 -22.59 -25.65 6.39
N ILE A 477 -22.50 -26.98 6.30
CA ILE A 477 -21.24 -27.74 6.38
C ILE A 477 -20.35 -27.42 5.18
N GLU A 478 -20.91 -27.46 3.97
CA GLU A 478 -20.18 -27.12 2.75
C GLU A 478 -19.62 -25.70 2.81
N LYS A 479 -20.46 -24.71 3.16
CA LYS A 479 -20.02 -23.34 3.36
C LYS A 479 -18.89 -23.23 4.38
N ALA A 480 -18.99 -23.93 5.52
CA ALA A 480 -17.94 -23.92 6.54
C ALA A 480 -16.63 -24.52 6.01
N LYS A 481 -16.68 -25.62 5.26
CA LYS A 481 -15.51 -26.21 4.59
C LYS A 481 -14.85 -25.22 3.63
N LEU A 482 -15.63 -24.60 2.73
CA LEU A 482 -15.12 -23.62 1.77
C LEU A 482 -14.51 -22.38 2.45
N GLU A 483 -15.10 -21.90 3.54
CA GLU A 483 -14.53 -20.80 4.34
C GLU A 483 -13.19 -21.17 4.98
N ILE A 484 -13.03 -22.41 5.47
CA ILE A 484 -11.78 -22.92 6.03
C ILE A 484 -10.73 -23.02 4.93
N THR A 485 -11.05 -23.65 3.80
CA THR A 485 -10.15 -23.76 2.64
C THR A 485 -9.68 -22.39 2.20
N LEU A 486 -10.60 -21.45 1.98
CA LEU A 486 -10.26 -20.09 1.59
C LEU A 486 -9.35 -19.40 2.62
N MET A 487 -9.60 -19.60 3.92
CA MET A 487 -8.77 -19.01 4.97
C MET A 487 -7.34 -19.56 4.94
N LYS A 488 -7.17 -20.87 4.74
CA LYS A 488 -5.86 -21.52 4.61
C LYS A 488 -5.11 -21.03 3.36
N GLU A 489 -5.78 -21.06 2.20
CA GLU A 489 -5.19 -20.69 0.91
C GLU A 489 -4.80 -19.21 0.83
N THR A 490 -5.53 -18.31 1.51
CA THR A 490 -5.34 -16.86 1.41
C THR A 490 -4.55 -16.26 2.58
N LYS A 491 -4.05 -17.10 3.52
CA LYS A 491 -3.42 -16.61 4.76
C LYS A 491 -2.26 -15.64 4.49
N GLU A 492 -1.44 -15.93 3.49
CA GLU A 492 -0.26 -15.14 3.12
C GLU A 492 -0.50 -14.13 1.99
N TRP A 493 -1.72 -14.04 1.45
CA TRP A 493 -2.00 -13.28 0.23
C TRP A 493 -2.85 -12.03 0.48
N ASN A 494 -2.43 -10.91 -0.11
CA ASN A 494 -3.15 -9.64 -0.09
C ASN A 494 -4.07 -9.51 -1.30
N LEU A 495 -5.30 -10.02 -1.14
CA LEU A 495 -6.36 -9.98 -2.15
C LEU A 495 -6.91 -8.58 -2.44
N SER A 496 -6.73 -7.62 -1.53
CA SER A 496 -7.27 -6.26 -1.70
C SER A 496 -6.48 -5.49 -2.76
N THR A 497 -5.16 -5.66 -2.76
CA THR A 497 -4.27 -4.95 -3.70
C THR A 497 -4.53 -5.37 -5.14
N SER A 498 -4.63 -6.68 -5.42
CA SER A 498 -4.97 -7.21 -6.75
C SER A 498 -6.35 -6.73 -7.22
N LEU A 499 -7.37 -6.92 -6.37
CA LEU A 499 -8.76 -6.59 -6.66
C LEU A 499 -9.00 -5.11 -6.95
N ARG A 500 -8.30 -4.22 -6.22
CA ARG A 500 -8.50 -2.76 -6.34
C ARG A 500 -7.81 -2.16 -7.57
N SER A 501 -6.69 -2.72 -8.02
CA SER A 501 -5.77 -1.98 -8.90
C SER A 501 -5.29 -2.73 -10.13
N TYR A 502 -5.34 -4.07 -10.14
CA TYR A 502 -4.69 -4.89 -11.17
C TYR A 502 -5.65 -5.76 -11.98
N ILE A 503 -6.82 -6.08 -11.43
CA ILE A 503 -7.84 -6.88 -12.11
C ILE A 503 -8.85 -5.94 -12.78
N ASP A 504 -9.13 -6.16 -14.08
CA ASP A 504 -10.19 -5.45 -14.78
C ASP A 504 -11.56 -5.80 -14.18
N PRO A 505 -12.32 -4.83 -13.63
CA PRO A 505 -13.61 -5.10 -13.00
C PRO A 505 -14.65 -5.67 -13.97
N ARG A 506 -14.49 -5.50 -15.29
CA ARG A 506 -15.39 -6.06 -16.30
C ARG A 506 -15.38 -7.58 -16.31
N VAL A 507 -14.24 -8.22 -16.02
CA VAL A 507 -14.13 -9.69 -15.93
C VAL A 507 -15.08 -10.24 -14.87
N TYR A 508 -15.08 -9.64 -13.67
CA TYR A 508 -16.04 -10.02 -12.64
C TYR A 508 -17.47 -9.59 -12.96
N ALA A 509 -17.66 -8.45 -13.64
CA ALA A 509 -19.00 -7.99 -14.02
C ALA A 509 -19.68 -8.95 -15.00
N GLU A 510 -18.95 -9.40 -16.01
CA GLU A 510 -19.41 -10.37 -17.02
C GLU A 510 -19.66 -11.74 -16.39
N TRP A 511 -18.73 -12.24 -15.58
CA TRP A 511 -18.90 -13.51 -14.87
C TRP A 511 -20.10 -13.46 -13.91
N ALA A 512 -20.24 -12.37 -13.13
CA ALA A 512 -21.36 -12.19 -12.22
C ALA A 512 -22.70 -12.07 -12.94
N ALA A 513 -22.74 -11.46 -14.12
CA ALA A 513 -23.94 -11.43 -14.95
C ALA A 513 -24.34 -12.82 -15.47
N LYS A 514 -23.35 -13.66 -15.80
CA LYS A 514 -23.54 -15.02 -16.33
C LYS A 514 -24.03 -16.00 -15.28
N VAL A 515 -23.47 -15.95 -14.07
CA VAL A 515 -23.79 -16.88 -12.97
C VAL A 515 -24.73 -16.28 -11.92
N GLU A 516 -25.29 -15.10 -12.18
CA GLU A 516 -26.15 -14.34 -11.26
C GLU A 516 -25.55 -14.15 -9.86
N PHE A 517 -24.26 -13.87 -9.79
CA PHE A 517 -23.55 -13.65 -8.53
C PHE A 517 -23.82 -12.25 -7.96
N ASN A 518 -24.08 -12.16 -6.64
CA ASN A 518 -24.18 -10.88 -5.97
C ASN A 518 -22.79 -10.24 -5.82
N ILE A 519 -22.49 -9.31 -6.74
CA ILE A 519 -21.21 -8.62 -6.79
C ILE A 519 -20.85 -7.85 -5.50
N GLU A 520 -21.82 -7.51 -4.63
CA GLU A 520 -21.55 -6.88 -3.32
C GLU A 520 -20.76 -7.79 -2.37
N LYS A 521 -20.82 -9.12 -2.57
CA LYS A 521 -20.05 -10.11 -1.80
C LYS A 521 -18.56 -10.11 -2.16
N LEU A 522 -18.18 -9.47 -3.26
CA LEU A 522 -16.80 -9.29 -3.71
C LEU A 522 -16.36 -7.83 -3.61
N TYR A 523 -17.15 -6.89 -4.13
CA TYR A 523 -16.84 -5.47 -4.13
C TYR A 523 -17.57 -4.72 -3.00
N PRO A 524 -16.87 -4.24 -1.96
CA PRO A 524 -17.46 -3.34 -0.98
C PRO A 524 -17.89 -2.01 -1.63
N LYS A 525 -18.74 -1.24 -0.93
CA LYS A 525 -19.32 0.02 -1.43
C LYS A 525 -18.29 0.97 -2.06
N SER A 526 -17.12 1.11 -1.46
CA SER A 526 -16.04 1.96 -1.98
C SER A 526 -15.49 1.49 -3.33
N LEU A 527 -15.34 0.17 -3.54
CA LEU A 527 -14.92 -0.38 -4.83
C LEU A 527 -16.05 -0.34 -5.86
N ARG A 528 -17.31 -0.54 -5.45
CA ARG A 528 -18.46 -0.33 -6.36
C ARG A 528 -18.52 1.10 -6.87
N LYS A 529 -18.27 2.10 -6.00
CA LYS A 529 -18.16 3.50 -6.40
C LYS A 529 -16.96 3.77 -7.32
N LYS A 530 -15.80 3.15 -7.05
CA LYS A 530 -14.62 3.26 -7.93
C LYS A 530 -14.89 2.67 -9.32
N PHE A 531 -15.51 1.50 -9.38
CA PHE A 531 -15.73 0.75 -10.61
C PHE A 531 -17.14 0.95 -11.20
N LYS A 532 -17.82 2.04 -10.83
CA LYS A 532 -19.18 2.35 -11.33
C LYS A 532 -19.24 2.26 -12.86
N TRP A 533 -18.22 2.77 -13.55
CA TRP A 533 -18.08 2.73 -15.01
C TRP A 533 -18.11 1.32 -15.63
N ALA A 534 -17.72 0.28 -14.88
CA ALA A 534 -17.74 -1.12 -15.33
C ALA A 534 -18.94 -1.90 -14.80
N LEU A 535 -19.46 -1.51 -13.63
CA LEU A 535 -20.52 -2.24 -12.93
C LEU A 535 -21.92 -1.70 -13.22
N GLU A 536 -22.07 -0.53 -13.85
CA GLU A 536 -23.36 0.17 -13.98
C GLU A 536 -24.47 -0.72 -14.57
N LYS A 537 -24.20 -1.44 -15.66
CA LYS A 537 -25.18 -2.34 -16.29
C LYS A 537 -25.61 -3.47 -15.33
N LEU A 538 -24.65 -4.05 -14.62
CA LEU A 538 -24.87 -5.12 -13.66
C LEU A 538 -25.69 -4.63 -12.46
N LEU A 539 -25.32 -3.48 -11.89
CA LEU A 539 -25.99 -2.90 -10.72
C LEU A 539 -27.44 -2.53 -11.05
N LYS A 540 -27.70 -2.01 -12.26
CA LYS A 540 -29.06 -1.75 -12.76
C LYS A 540 -29.86 -3.04 -12.93
N LYS A 541 -29.28 -4.07 -13.55
CA LYS A 541 -29.92 -5.38 -13.76
C LYS A 541 -30.42 -5.98 -12.44
N PHE A 542 -29.63 -5.90 -11.38
CA PHE A 542 -29.96 -6.49 -10.08
C PHE A 542 -30.57 -5.51 -9.05
N ARG A 543 -30.98 -4.30 -9.48
CA ARG A 543 -31.56 -3.25 -8.61
C ARG A 543 -30.75 -2.95 -7.33
N ILE A 544 -29.43 -3.04 -7.42
CA ILE A 544 -28.54 -2.84 -6.27
C ILE A 544 -28.42 -1.33 -5.99
N LYS A 545 -28.83 -0.86 -4.80
CA LYS A 545 -28.76 0.57 -4.40
C LYS A 545 -27.30 1.05 -4.31
N GLU A 546 -27.05 2.31 -4.76
CA GLU A 546 -25.73 2.96 -4.85
C GLU A 546 -25.04 3.30 -3.51
#